data_AF-A0A6C0DK55-F1
#
_entry.id   AF-A0A6C0DK55-F1
#
_cell.length_a   1.000
_cell.length_b   1.000
_cell.length_c   1.000
_cell.angle_alpha   90.00
_cell.angle_beta   90.00
_cell.angle_gamma   90.00
#
_symmetry.space_group_name_H-M   'P 1'
#
loop_
_entity.id
_entity.type
_entity.pdbx_description
1 polymer ?
#
loop_
_entity_poly.entity_id
_entity_poly.type
_entity_poly.pdbx_seq_one_letter_code
_entity_poly.pdbx_strand_id
1 'polypeptide(L)'
;MNTEYLLKMKHENDYINAYLDQIKGIYKHMKEDSVYFLIDSSLNVNENHIQYNKTIKEIDDLLNQQNEHIQQFILLNKKINRALINMCNHEWCTDSIDIDPDRSKTIEYCKICSCMK
;
A
#
# COMPACT_ATOMS: atom_id res chain seq x y z
N MET A 1 30.00 2.29 5.00
CA MET A 1 28.68 1.68 5.28
C MET A 1 28.53 0.49 4.33
N ASN A 2 28.21 -0.71 4.83
CA ASN A 2 28.33 -1.98 4.08
C ASN A 2 27.17 -2.15 3.08
N THR A 3 27.48 -2.44 1.81
CA THR A 3 26.52 -2.68 0.72
C THR A 3 25.55 -3.84 1.02
N GLU A 4 26.01 -4.88 1.74
CA GLU A 4 25.15 -5.99 2.17
C GLU A 4 24.03 -5.54 3.12
N TYR A 5 24.31 -4.56 3.98
CA TYR A 5 23.32 -4.03 4.92
C TYR A 5 22.20 -3.28 4.18
N LEU A 6 22.54 -2.50 3.15
CA LEU A 6 21.57 -1.81 2.31
C LEU A 6 20.72 -2.79 1.49
N LEU A 7 21.32 -3.86 0.97
CA LEU A 7 20.60 -4.91 0.25
C LEU A 7 19.61 -5.64 1.15
N LYS A 8 19.99 -5.94 2.39
CA LYS A 8 19.09 -6.54 3.38
C LYS A 8 17.90 -5.63 3.71
N MET A 9 18.15 -4.36 3.98
CA MET A 9 17.07 -3.39 4.25
C MET A 9 16.11 -3.22 3.06
N LYS A 10 16.63 -3.29 1.84
CA LYS A 10 15.81 -3.26 0.63
C LYS A 10 14.88 -4.47 0.53
N HIS A 11 15.42 -5.68 0.72
CA HIS A 11 14.61 -6.90 0.66
C HIS A 11 13.47 -6.90 1.69
N GLU A 12 13.74 -6.43 2.91
CA GLU A 12 12.72 -6.26 3.94
C GLU A 12 11.65 -5.23 3.53
N ASN A 13 12.04 -4.14 2.86
CA ASN A 13 11.13 -3.12 2.36
C ASN A 13 10.26 -3.60 1.20
N ASP A 14 10.82 -4.36 0.26
CA ASP A 14 10.09 -4.96 -0.86
C ASP A 14 9.01 -5.94 -0.35
N TYR A 15 9.35 -6.75 0.65
CA TYR A 15 8.39 -7.63 1.32
C TYR A 15 7.24 -6.85 1.97
N ILE A 16 7.57 -5.76 2.68
CA ILE A 16 6.58 -4.87 3.30
C ILE A 16 5.65 -4.24 2.25
N ASN A 17 6.19 -3.79 1.11
CA ASN A 17 5.39 -3.18 0.05
C ASN A 17 4.43 -4.18 -0.60
N ALA A 18 4.87 -5.41 -0.85
CA ALA A 18 4.01 -6.47 -1.35
C ALA A 18 2.86 -6.79 -0.37
N TYR A 19 3.14 -6.82 0.92
CA TYR A 19 2.13 -7.03 1.96
C TYR A 19 1.12 -5.89 2.03
N LEU A 20 1.57 -4.64 1.87
CA LEU A 20 0.67 -3.48 1.82
C LEU A 20 -0.29 -3.49 0.64
N ASP A 21 0.16 -3.92 -0.54
CA ASP A 21 -0.71 -3.97 -1.71
C ASP A 21 -1.80 -5.04 -1.56
N GLN A 22 -1.51 -6.15 -0.87
CA GLN A 22 -2.53 -7.14 -0.50
C GLN A 22 -3.57 -6.54 0.46
N ILE A 23 -3.13 -5.83 1.51
CA ILE A 23 -4.04 -5.18 2.47
C ILE A 23 -4.96 -4.16 1.78
N LYS A 24 -4.43 -3.35 0.85
CA LYS A 24 -5.23 -2.38 0.08
C LYS A 24 -6.32 -3.07 -0.73
N GLY A 25 -6.02 -4.22 -1.33
CA GLY A 25 -6.99 -5.03 -2.07
C GLY A 25 -8.12 -5.53 -1.16
N ILE A 26 -7.75 -6.08 0.01
CA ILE A 26 -8.72 -6.56 1.00
C ILE A 26 -9.64 -5.43 1.48
N TYR A 27 -9.08 -4.26 1.82
CA TYR A 27 -9.86 -3.11 2.27
C TYR A 27 -10.84 -2.60 1.21
N LYS A 28 -10.42 -2.61 -0.07
CA LYS A 28 -11.30 -2.25 -1.18
C LYS A 28 -12.50 -3.18 -1.28
N HIS A 29 -12.29 -4.49 -1.21
CA HIS A 29 -13.37 -5.48 -1.23
C HIS A 29 -14.30 -5.36 -0.01
N MET A 30 -13.75 -5.19 1.19
CA MET A 30 -14.55 -4.99 2.40
C MET A 30 -15.48 -3.77 2.30
N LYS A 31 -15.00 -2.67 1.70
CA LYS A 31 -15.80 -1.46 1.49
C LYS A 31 -16.89 -1.63 0.43
N GLU A 32 -16.64 -2.46 -0.59
CA GLU A 32 -17.64 -2.79 -1.62
C GLU A 32 -18.75 -3.67 -1.03
N ASP A 33 -18.38 -4.68 -0.23
CA ASP A 33 -19.32 -5.59 0.43
C ASP A 33 -20.19 -4.88 1.48
N SER A 34 -19.62 -3.94 2.26
CA SER A 34 -20.36 -3.17 3.26
C SER A 34 -21.44 -2.28 2.64
N VAL A 35 -21.19 -1.74 1.44
CA VAL A 35 -22.18 -0.94 0.69
C VAL A 35 -23.34 -1.82 0.21
N TYR A 36 -23.08 -3.06 -0.19
CA TYR A 36 -24.11 -3.99 -0.66
C TYR A 36 -25.07 -4.40 0.47
N PHE A 37 -24.54 -4.62 1.69
CA PHE A 37 -25.34 -5.00 2.85
C PHE A 37 -26.26 -3.87 3.37
N LEU A 38 -25.83 -2.61 3.23
CA LEU A 38 -26.61 -1.43 3.63
C LEU A 38 -27.84 -1.19 2.74
N ILE A 39 -27.81 -1.61 1.47
CA ILE A 39 -28.95 -1.46 0.56
C ILE A 39 -30.07 -2.45 0.93
N ASP A 40 -29.72 -3.68 1.33
CA ASP A 40 -30.65 -4.78 1.57
C ASP A 40 -31.42 -4.66 2.90
N SER A 41 -30.84 -3.96 3.89
CA SER A 41 -31.41 -3.80 5.24
C SER A 41 -32.41 -2.63 5.40
N SER A 42 -32.63 -1.83 4.34
CA SER A 42 -33.53 -0.67 4.30
C SER A 42 -35.03 -0.97 4.42
N LEU A 43 -35.44 -2.24 4.60
CA LEU A 43 -36.84 -2.68 4.45
C LEU A 43 -37.53 -3.20 5.73
N ASN A 44 -36.95 -3.12 6.93
CA ASN A 44 -37.70 -3.48 8.16
C ASN A 44 -37.25 -2.71 9.41
N VAL A 45 -38.14 -1.87 9.96
CA VAL A 45 -37.88 -0.97 11.09
C VAL A 45 -38.56 -1.47 12.36
N ASN A 46 -37.78 -1.77 13.41
CA ASN A 46 -38.13 -1.60 14.83
C ASN A 46 -36.89 -1.87 15.70
N GLU A 47 -36.74 -1.18 16.84
CA GLU A 47 -35.70 -1.23 17.93
C GLU A 47 -34.31 -1.87 17.66
N ASN A 48 -34.24 -3.05 17.05
CA ASN A 48 -33.04 -3.61 16.39
C ASN A 48 -32.32 -2.58 15.50
N HIS A 49 -33.05 -1.65 14.88
CA HIS A 49 -32.46 -0.61 14.02
C HIS A 49 -31.60 0.40 14.80
N ILE A 50 -31.93 0.70 16.07
CA ILE A 50 -31.13 1.62 16.92
C ILE A 50 -29.84 0.94 17.36
N GLN A 51 -29.94 -0.33 17.80
CA GLN A 51 -28.78 -1.12 18.18
C GLN A 51 -27.86 -1.38 16.97
N TYR A 52 -28.44 -1.68 15.80
CA TYR A 52 -27.74 -1.87 14.53
C TYR A 52 -26.98 -0.60 14.09
N ASN A 53 -27.62 0.58 14.16
CA ASN A 53 -26.98 1.85 13.85
C ASN A 53 -25.81 2.16 14.82
N LYS A 54 -25.92 1.76 16.09
CA LYS A 54 -24.82 1.89 17.05
C LYS A 54 -23.65 0.97 16.68
N THR A 55 -23.92 -0.28 16.33
CA THR A 55 -22.90 -1.23 15.88
C THR A 55 -22.24 -0.81 14.57
N ILE A 56 -22.99 -0.27 13.60
CA ILE A 56 -22.42 0.30 12.37
C ILE A 56 -21.44 1.42 12.70
N LYS A 57 -21.82 2.34 13.59
CA LYS A 57 -20.95 3.45 13.98
C LYS A 57 -19.65 2.95 14.64
N GLU A 58 -19.74 1.94 15.51
CA GLU A 58 -18.56 1.32 16.13
C GLU A 58 -17.65 0.65 15.08
N ILE A 59 -18.22 0.00 14.07
CA ILE A 59 -17.46 -0.58 12.94
C ILE A 59 -16.81 0.52 12.09
N ASP A 60 -17.53 1.59 11.77
CA ASP A 60 -16.99 2.74 11.03
C ASP A 60 -15.82 3.40 11.78
N ASP A 61 -15.95 3.57 13.10
CA ASP A 61 -14.88 4.12 13.93
C ASP A 61 -13.63 3.21 13.92
N LEU A 62 -13.81 1.89 14.00
CA LEU A 62 -12.71 0.92 13.89
C LEU A 62 -12.04 0.94 12.51
N LEU A 63 -12.84 1.01 11.43
CA LEU A 63 -12.31 1.11 10.06
C LEU A 63 -11.54 2.41 9.86
N ASN A 64 -12.03 3.52 10.41
CA ASN A 64 -11.33 4.81 10.37
C ASN A 64 -10.00 4.76 11.11
N GLN A 65 -9.96 4.18 12.31
CA GLN A 65 -8.70 3.97 13.04
C GLN A 65 -7.71 3.11 12.25
N GLN A 66 -8.17 1.98 11.69
CA GLN A 66 -7.31 1.15 10.85
C GLN A 66 -6.77 1.90 9.62
N ASN A 67 -7.59 2.71 8.97
CA ASN A 67 -7.17 3.54 7.86
C ASN A 67 -6.09 4.55 8.30
N GLU A 68 -6.24 5.21 9.46
CA GLU A 68 -5.21 6.09 10.01
C GLU A 68 -3.88 5.38 10.23
N HIS A 69 -3.90 4.18 10.82
CA HIS A 69 -2.70 3.35 10.99
C HIS A 69 -2.03 3.01 9.66
N ILE A 70 -2.81 2.65 8.64
CA ILE A 70 -2.31 2.39 7.28
C ILE A 70 -1.66 3.65 6.70
N GLN A 71 -2.29 4.82 6.83
CA GLN A 71 -1.72 6.09 6.34
C GLN A 71 -0.40 6.44 7.05
N GLN A 72 -0.33 6.25 8.37
CA GLN A 72 0.91 6.47 9.13
C GLN A 72 2.02 5.53 8.64
N PHE A 73 1.70 4.27 8.39
CA PHE A 73 2.66 3.30 7.87
C PHE A 73 3.16 3.65 6.46
N ILE A 74 2.27 4.08 5.56
CA ILE A 74 2.63 4.59 4.22
C ILE A 74 3.59 5.79 4.33
N LEU A 75 3.32 6.72 5.25
CA LEU A 75 4.18 7.88 5.49
C LEU A 75 5.56 7.46 6.01
N LEU A 76 5.63 6.49 6.91
CA LEU A 76 6.88 5.95 7.42
C LEU A 76 7.71 5.30 6.31
N ASN A 77 7.10 4.45 5.48
CA ASN A 77 7.78 3.84 4.33
C ASN A 77 8.31 4.87 3.35
N LYS A 78 7.55 5.93 3.06
CA LYS A 78 8.04 7.05 2.24
C LYS A 78 9.29 7.71 2.83
N LYS A 79 9.36 7.87 4.15
CA LYS A 79 10.54 8.44 4.82
C LYS A 79 11.75 7.51 4.74
N ILE A 80 11.54 6.22 4.97
CA ILE A 80 12.59 5.18 4.86
C ILE A 80 13.14 5.14 3.43
N ASN A 81 12.25 5.11 2.42
CA ASN A 81 12.67 5.13 1.01
C ASN A 81 13.51 6.36 0.66
N ARG A 82 13.11 7.55 1.14
CA ARG A 82 13.94 8.76 0.94
C ARG A 82 15.29 8.66 1.61
N ALA A 83 15.34 8.13 2.84
CA ALA A 83 16.61 7.95 3.55
C ALA A 83 17.53 6.98 2.80
N LEU A 84 17.00 5.85 2.33
CA LEU A 84 17.75 4.87 1.53
C LEU A 84 18.28 5.48 0.24
N ILE A 85 17.47 6.26 -0.47
CA ILE A 85 17.90 6.98 -1.69
C ILE A 85 19.03 7.96 -1.35
N ASN A 86 18.84 8.82 -0.35
CA ASN A 86 19.83 9.85 0.00
C ASN A 86 21.16 9.29 0.50
N MET A 87 21.14 8.09 1.09
CA MET A 87 22.33 7.41 1.59
C MET A 87 22.97 6.46 0.57
N CYS A 88 22.33 6.25 -0.58
CA CYS A 88 22.81 5.36 -1.61
C CYS A 88 23.95 6.03 -2.40
N ASN A 89 25.09 5.34 -2.52
CA ASN A 89 26.11 5.71 -3.50
C ASN A 89 25.68 5.16 -4.87
N HIS A 90 24.76 5.85 -5.52
CA HIS A 90 24.03 5.34 -6.69
C HIS A 90 24.94 4.71 -7.75
N GLU A 91 24.62 3.46 -8.10
CA GLU A 91 25.20 2.77 -9.26
C GLU A 91 24.11 2.67 -10.33
N TRP A 92 24.13 3.61 -11.28
CA TRP A 92 23.13 3.70 -12.34
C TRP A 92 23.35 2.62 -13.39
N CYS A 93 22.25 1.96 -13.78
CA CYS A 93 22.16 1.04 -14.88
C CYS A 93 21.15 1.54 -15.89
N THR A 94 21.38 1.22 -17.15
CA THR A 94 20.50 1.53 -18.26
C THR A 94 20.05 0.21 -18.87
N ASP A 95 18.76 -0.09 -18.76
CA ASP A 95 18.18 -1.31 -19.34
C ASP A 95 17.17 -0.95 -20.43
N SER A 96 17.06 -1.79 -21.44
CA SER A 96 16.00 -1.73 -22.44
C SER A 96 14.88 -2.68 -22.02
N ILE A 97 13.68 -2.13 -21.84
CA ILE A 97 12.45 -2.90 -21.65
C ILE A 97 11.65 -2.90 -22.94
N ASP A 98 11.36 -4.09 -23.45
CA ASP A 98 10.49 -4.26 -24.59
C ASP A 98 9.03 -4.06 -24.14
N ILE A 99 8.35 -3.07 -24.73
CA ILE A 99 6.94 -2.77 -24.48
C ILE A 99 6.07 -3.63 -25.40
N ASP A 100 6.49 -3.74 -26.66
CA ASP A 100 5.92 -4.60 -27.69
C ASP A 100 7.04 -4.98 -28.70
N PRO A 101 6.81 -5.92 -29.65
CA PRO A 101 7.85 -6.42 -30.54
C PRO A 101 8.59 -5.35 -31.36
N ASP A 102 7.97 -4.20 -31.59
CA ASP A 102 8.51 -3.11 -32.40
C ASP A 102 8.92 -1.89 -31.56
N ARG A 103 8.64 -1.90 -30.24
CA ARG A 103 8.86 -0.76 -29.36
C ARG A 103 9.52 -1.20 -28.07
N SER A 104 10.76 -0.75 -27.90
CA SER A 104 11.46 -0.79 -26.62
C SER A 104 11.55 0.60 -26.01
N LYS A 105 11.68 0.64 -24.69
CA LYS A 105 11.96 1.85 -23.93
C LYS A 105 13.18 1.62 -23.07
N THR A 106 14.03 2.62 -23.01
CA THR A 106 15.16 2.61 -22.09
C THR A 106 14.75 3.15 -20.73
N ILE A 107 15.10 2.44 -19.67
CA ILE A 107 14.96 2.87 -18.29
C ILE A 107 16.34 3.03 -17.67
N GLU A 108 16.51 4.07 -16.86
CA GLU A 108 17.70 4.27 -16.04
C GLU A 108 17.30 4.13 -14.57
N TYR A 109 17.96 3.23 -13.84
CA TYR A 109 17.68 2.97 -12.44
C TYR A 109 18.95 2.66 -11.65
N CYS A 110 18.94 2.91 -10.35
CA CYS A 110 20.04 2.54 -9.48
C CYS A 110 19.96 1.04 -9.16
N LYS A 111 21.00 0.24 -9.46
CA LYS A 111 21.01 -1.21 -9.15
C LYS A 111 20.86 -1.50 -7.66
N ILE A 112 21.34 -0.58 -6.83
CA ILE A 112 21.37 -0.72 -5.38
C ILE A 112 19.98 -0.41 -4.81
N CYS A 113 19.50 0.82 -4.93
CA CYS A 113 18.24 1.25 -4.30
C CYS A 113 17.00 1.23 -5.22
N SER A 114 17.16 0.84 -6.49
CA SER A 114 16.08 0.72 -7.49
C SER A 114 15.28 1.99 -7.78
N CYS A 115 15.74 3.16 -7.32
CA CYS A 115 15.13 4.42 -7.75
C CYS A 115 15.41 4.66 -9.24
N MET A 116 14.42 5.18 -9.96
CA MET A 116 14.56 5.60 -11.35
C MET A 116 15.19 7.00 -11.42
N LYS A 117 15.90 7.29 -12.52
CA LYS A 117 16.46 8.61 -12.82
C LYS A 117 15.54 9.40 -13.76
#